data_AF-A0A7S3C792-F1
#
_entry.id   AF-A0A7S3C792-F1
#
_cell.length_a   1.000
_cell.length_b   1.000
_cell.length_c   1.000
_cell.angle_alpha   90.00
_cell.angle_beta   90.00
_cell.angle_gamma   90.00
#
_symmetry.space_group_name_H-M   'P 1'
#
loop_
_entity.id
_entity.type
_entity.pdbx_description
1 polymer ?
#
loop_
_entity_poly.entity_id
_entity_poly.type
_entity_poly.pdbx_seq_one_letter_code
_entity_poly.pdbx_strand_id
1 'polypeptide(L)'
;MSGDALEDASRALSGSALRAEMREGRGRCLVAQRRIRKGEVVLEEDAFAAVLYPNKVSDYCDYEMTMGSGKLLRCSKTRVARYSSKQAQASAWKTYYRDEANCVCAMKKKYAEDIPFTDHPYTRLLARVYWTRKSRPALQWRLVDQLCCHWPAFSDEKKAEMVKAAGMARAALSFAPPSDEHRDAIELEEEMLKEMTMTLARIDCNGLTICGEGQVPIGFGVFPLAALANHSCNPNCVQTFVGRRLFYRSVRDIEIGEEVTITYVPLSSVHTERRADLLDSFYFDIGNRGREGEEAQ
;
A
#
# COMPACT_ATOMS: atom_id res chain seq x y z
N MET A 1 -2.40 -12.52 17.57
CA MET A 1 -3.84 -12.86 17.44
C MET A 1 -4.23 -12.75 15.98
N SER A 2 -4.10 -13.84 15.21
CA SER A 2 -4.57 -13.89 13.82
C SER A 2 -6.10 -13.88 13.84
N GLY A 3 -6.70 -12.76 13.44
CA GLY A 3 -8.13 -12.73 13.11
C GLY A 3 -8.37 -13.48 11.79
N ASP A 4 -9.57 -14.01 11.61
CA ASP A 4 -10.00 -14.47 10.28
C ASP A 4 -10.01 -13.26 9.34
N ALA A 5 -9.26 -13.36 8.24
CA ALA A 5 -9.09 -12.26 7.31
C ALA A 5 -10.40 -11.85 6.63
N LEU A 6 -11.32 -12.80 6.40
CA LEU A 6 -12.65 -12.48 5.88
C LEU A 6 -13.52 -11.80 6.94
N GLU A 7 -13.39 -12.21 8.20
CA GLU A 7 -14.11 -11.58 9.31
C GLU A 7 -13.64 -10.14 9.53
N ASP A 8 -12.33 -9.91 9.53
CA ASP A 8 -11.75 -8.57 9.67
C ASP A 8 -12.15 -7.66 8.51
N ALA A 9 -12.10 -8.15 7.27
CA ALA A 9 -12.58 -7.41 6.11
C ALA A 9 -14.09 -7.13 6.20
N SER A 10 -14.89 -8.10 6.66
CA SER A 10 -16.34 -7.93 6.85
C SER A 10 -16.67 -6.87 7.92
N ARG A 11 -15.91 -6.85 9.02
CA ARG A 11 -16.03 -5.81 10.06
C ARG A 11 -15.67 -4.42 9.51
N ALA A 12 -14.61 -4.33 8.72
CA ALA A 12 -14.17 -3.07 8.12
C ALA A 12 -15.11 -2.56 7.02
N LEU A 13 -15.79 -3.47 6.31
CA LEU A 13 -16.79 -3.17 5.28
C LEU A 13 -18.22 -3.09 5.84
N SER A 14 -18.40 -3.09 7.16
CA SER A 14 -19.73 -3.02 7.77
C SER A 14 -20.46 -1.74 7.33
N GLY A 15 -21.69 -1.89 6.83
CA GLY A 15 -22.48 -0.78 6.27
C GLY A 15 -22.09 -0.34 4.86
N SER A 16 -21.09 -0.98 4.24
CA SER A 16 -20.71 -0.75 2.84
C SER A 16 -21.66 -1.44 1.86
N ALA A 17 -21.62 -1.01 0.59
CA ALA A 17 -22.24 -1.72 -0.53
C ALA A 17 -21.50 -3.03 -0.88
N LEU A 18 -20.36 -3.31 -0.23
CA LEU A 18 -19.47 -4.43 -0.52
C LEU A 18 -19.33 -5.36 0.68
N ARG A 19 -19.09 -6.65 0.40
CA ARG A 19 -18.56 -7.63 1.36
C ARG A 19 -17.30 -8.27 0.80
N ALA A 20 -16.49 -8.84 1.67
CA ALA A 20 -15.39 -9.72 1.26
C ALA A 20 -15.89 -11.17 1.22
N GLU A 21 -15.48 -11.93 0.21
CA GLU A 21 -15.73 -13.38 0.14
C GLU A 21 -14.56 -14.11 -0.52
N MET A 22 -14.48 -15.43 -0.34
CA MET A 22 -13.54 -16.29 -1.05
C MET A 22 -14.18 -16.82 -2.34
N ARG A 23 -13.47 -16.71 -3.46
CA ARG A 23 -13.85 -17.33 -4.75
C ARG A 23 -12.80 -18.35 -5.19
N GLU A 24 -13.30 -19.46 -5.71
CA GLU A 24 -12.48 -20.53 -6.26
C GLU A 24 -11.57 -19.98 -7.37
N GLY A 25 -10.28 -20.35 -7.32
CA GLY A 25 -9.26 -19.90 -8.27
C GLY A 25 -8.90 -18.40 -8.21
N ARG A 26 -9.61 -17.57 -7.42
CA ARG A 26 -9.42 -16.11 -7.39
C ARG A 26 -9.04 -15.56 -6.01
N GLY A 27 -9.04 -16.39 -4.97
CA GLY A 27 -8.71 -15.92 -3.62
C GLY A 27 -9.83 -15.06 -3.03
N ARG A 28 -9.45 -14.16 -2.13
CA ARG A 28 -10.38 -13.20 -1.52
C ARG A 28 -10.74 -12.14 -2.53
N CYS A 29 -11.99 -11.70 -2.53
CA CYS A 29 -12.50 -10.69 -3.45
C CYS A 29 -13.54 -9.78 -2.80
N LEU A 30 -13.78 -8.62 -3.42
CA LEU A 30 -14.89 -7.72 -3.07
C LEU A 30 -16.12 -8.04 -3.92
N VAL A 31 -17.29 -8.10 -3.29
CA VAL A 31 -18.55 -8.46 -3.95
C VAL A 31 -19.67 -7.52 -3.57
N ALA A 32 -20.48 -7.13 -4.55
CA ALA A 32 -21.59 -6.22 -4.36
C ALA A 32 -22.72 -6.86 -3.53
N GLN A 33 -23.14 -6.18 -2.47
CA GLN A 33 -24.27 -6.58 -1.61
C GLN A 33 -25.61 -5.99 -2.07
N ARG A 34 -25.56 -5.00 -2.96
CA ARG A 34 -26.70 -4.36 -3.60
C ARG A 34 -26.36 -4.08 -5.05
N ARG A 35 -27.37 -3.78 -5.87
CA ARG A 35 -27.12 -3.24 -7.21
C ARG A 35 -26.41 -1.89 -7.10
N ILE A 36 -25.37 -1.70 -7.90
CA ILE A 36 -24.59 -0.45 -7.97
C ILE A 36 -24.70 0.08 -9.39
N ARG A 37 -25.17 1.32 -9.55
CA ARG A 37 -25.31 1.96 -10.87
C ARG A 37 -23.97 2.45 -11.38
N LYS A 38 -23.84 2.56 -12.70
CA LYS A 38 -22.70 3.22 -13.35
C LYS A 38 -22.41 4.60 -12.74
N GLY A 39 -21.14 4.86 -12.44
CA GLY A 39 -20.63 6.13 -11.92
C GLY A 39 -20.68 6.27 -10.39
N GLU A 40 -21.33 5.35 -9.67
CA GLU A 40 -21.34 5.34 -8.20
C GLU A 40 -19.94 5.08 -7.64
N VAL A 41 -19.67 5.66 -6.46
CA VAL A 41 -18.50 5.29 -5.65
C VAL A 41 -18.80 3.95 -4.99
N VAL A 42 -17.96 2.96 -5.31
CA VAL A 42 -18.07 1.57 -4.87
C VAL A 42 -17.30 1.35 -3.58
N LEU A 43 -16.10 1.92 -3.49
CA LEU A 43 -15.22 1.89 -2.33
C LEU A 43 -14.51 3.24 -2.19
N GLU A 44 -14.31 3.67 -0.95
CA GLU A 44 -13.46 4.80 -0.57
C GLU A 44 -12.53 4.34 0.56
N GLU A 45 -11.23 4.59 0.43
CA GLU A 45 -10.24 4.21 1.44
C GLU A 45 -9.10 5.23 1.54
N ASP A 46 -8.83 5.74 2.74
CA ASP A 46 -7.62 6.52 3.02
C ASP A 46 -6.41 5.58 3.16
N ALA A 47 -5.28 5.91 2.53
CA ALA A 47 -4.07 5.10 2.63
C ALA A 47 -3.68 4.84 4.09
N PHE A 48 -3.42 3.57 4.44
CA PHE A 48 -2.88 3.19 5.74
C PHE A 48 -1.58 3.94 5.99
N ALA A 49 -0.63 3.81 5.07
CA ALA A 49 0.60 4.58 4.97
C ALA A 49 0.87 4.93 3.50
N ALA A 50 1.58 6.02 3.26
CA ALA A 50 1.95 6.45 1.92
C ALA A 50 3.24 7.28 1.93
N VAL A 51 3.92 7.32 0.79
CA VAL A 51 5.12 8.12 0.52
C VAL A 51 5.02 8.80 -0.84
N LEU A 52 5.58 10.00 -0.96
CA LEU A 52 5.82 10.64 -2.25
C LEU A 52 7.09 10.07 -2.88
N TYR A 53 7.15 10.04 -4.21
CA TYR A 53 8.41 9.84 -4.91
C TYR A 53 9.36 11.01 -4.64
N PRO A 54 10.69 10.78 -4.58
CA PRO A 54 11.65 11.84 -4.23
C PRO A 54 11.52 13.10 -5.11
N ASN A 55 11.28 12.92 -6.40
CA ASN A 55 11.10 14.00 -7.38
C ASN A 55 9.76 14.75 -7.26
N LYS A 56 8.88 14.39 -6.32
CA LYS A 56 7.57 15.03 -6.10
C LYS A 56 7.47 15.78 -4.77
N VAL A 57 8.45 15.63 -3.89
CA VAL A 57 8.46 16.21 -2.54
C VAL A 57 8.41 17.75 -2.55
N SER A 58 8.92 18.41 -3.59
CA SER A 58 8.88 19.87 -3.70
C SER A 58 7.49 20.43 -3.97
N ASP A 59 6.64 19.64 -4.65
CA ASP A 59 5.42 20.13 -5.30
C ASP A 59 4.16 19.62 -4.58
N TYR A 60 4.28 18.53 -3.81
CA TYR A 60 3.15 17.88 -3.12
C TYR A 60 3.29 17.94 -1.60
N CYS A 61 2.14 18.04 -0.93
CA CYS A 61 2.03 17.89 0.51
C CYS A 61 2.35 16.44 0.93
N ASP A 62 3.31 16.24 1.83
CA ASP A 62 3.78 14.90 2.26
C ASP A 62 2.71 14.07 2.98
N TYR A 63 1.73 14.73 3.62
CA TYR A 63 0.64 14.07 4.33
C TYR A 63 -0.58 13.82 3.45
N GLU A 64 -1.10 14.90 2.84
CA GLU A 64 -2.34 14.89 2.07
C GLU A 64 -2.13 14.32 0.67
N MET A 65 -0.88 14.33 0.17
CA MET A 65 -0.51 13.97 -1.21
C MET A 65 -1.22 14.79 -2.29
N THR A 66 -1.61 16.01 -1.94
CA THR A 66 -2.20 17.00 -2.85
C THR A 66 -1.10 17.93 -3.39
N MET A 67 -1.28 18.41 -4.62
CA MET A 67 -0.39 19.42 -5.20
C MET A 67 -0.55 20.73 -4.43
N GLY A 68 0.57 21.39 -4.13
CA GLY A 68 0.57 22.68 -3.47
C GLY A 68 0.00 23.77 -4.37
N SER A 69 -0.95 24.56 -3.85
CA SER A 69 -1.43 25.79 -4.50
C SER A 69 -0.44 26.96 -4.39
N GLY A 70 0.76 26.74 -3.85
CA GLY A 70 1.78 27.75 -3.59
C GLY A 70 2.98 27.17 -2.83
N LYS A 71 3.72 28.03 -2.12
CA LYS A 71 4.92 27.62 -1.37
C LYS A 71 4.56 26.73 -0.18
N LEU A 72 4.92 25.46 -0.26
CA LEU A 72 4.73 24.50 0.83
C LEU A 72 5.60 24.82 2.06
N LEU A 73 5.06 24.53 3.24
CA LEU A 73 5.73 24.63 4.53
C LEU A 73 6.73 23.49 4.68
N ARG A 74 8.02 23.78 4.54
CA ARG A 74 9.10 22.81 4.75
C ARG A 74 9.35 22.57 6.23
N CYS A 75 9.47 21.31 6.65
CA CYS A 75 9.86 20.98 8.02
C CYS A 75 11.21 21.63 8.36
N SER A 76 11.25 22.49 9.38
CA SER A 76 12.45 23.23 9.76
C SER A 76 13.57 22.34 10.31
N LYS A 77 13.22 21.24 10.97
CA LYS A 77 14.17 20.30 11.59
C LYS A 77 14.90 19.45 10.57
N THR A 78 14.16 18.79 9.68
CA THR A 78 14.73 17.78 8.76
C THR A 78 14.97 18.32 7.37
N ARG A 79 14.15 19.28 6.93
CA ARG A 79 14.04 19.78 5.54
C ARG A 79 13.57 18.73 4.52
N VAL A 80 13.14 17.56 4.97
CA VAL A 80 12.70 16.43 4.13
C VAL A 80 11.25 16.61 3.67
N ALA A 81 10.28 16.64 4.59
CA ALA A 81 8.88 16.77 4.22
C ALA A 81 8.43 18.24 4.06
N ARG A 82 7.41 18.42 3.22
CA ARG A 82 6.72 19.70 2.97
C ARG A 82 5.22 19.54 3.13
N TYR A 83 4.53 20.59 3.55
CA TYR A 83 3.10 20.55 3.85
C TYR A 83 2.34 21.74 3.26
N SER A 84 1.11 21.50 2.83
CA SER A 84 0.17 22.53 2.36
C SER A 84 -0.23 23.50 3.49
N SER A 85 -0.31 22.99 4.72
CA SER A 85 -0.80 23.75 5.89
C SER A 85 -0.17 23.27 7.21
N LYS A 86 -0.28 24.09 8.25
CA LYS A 86 0.10 23.69 9.62
C LYS A 86 -0.74 22.51 10.12
N GLN A 87 -1.98 22.39 9.66
CA GLN A 87 -2.86 21.27 9.99
C GLN A 87 -2.33 19.97 9.37
N ALA A 88 -1.98 19.98 8.08
CA ALA A 88 -1.38 18.82 7.42
C ALA A 88 -0.07 18.39 8.10
N GLN A 89 0.78 19.36 8.48
CA GLN A 89 1.99 19.08 9.26
C GLN A 89 1.67 18.44 10.62
N ALA A 90 0.68 18.96 11.35
CA ALA A 90 0.28 18.43 12.65
C ALA A 90 -0.30 17.02 12.55
N SER A 91 -1.11 16.75 11.51
CA SER A 91 -1.64 15.42 11.24
C SER A 91 -0.52 14.43 10.91
N ALA A 92 0.42 14.80 10.04
CA ALA A 92 1.60 13.98 9.75
C ALA A 92 2.39 13.66 11.02
N TRP A 93 2.63 14.68 11.87
CA TRP A 93 3.37 14.56 13.11
C TRP A 93 2.75 13.56 14.08
N LYS A 94 1.41 13.56 14.20
CA LYS A 94 0.66 12.62 15.04
C LYS A 94 0.67 11.19 14.50
N THR A 95 0.73 11.01 13.17
CA THR A 95 0.62 9.70 12.54
C THR A 95 1.95 8.96 12.38
N TYR A 96 2.95 9.60 11.76
CA TYR A 96 4.23 8.93 11.45
C TYR A 96 5.44 9.86 11.50
N TYR A 97 5.24 11.15 11.23
CA TYR A 97 6.34 12.04 10.89
C TYR A 97 7.17 12.47 12.09
N ARG A 98 6.64 12.39 13.32
CA ARG A 98 7.45 12.59 14.52
C ARG A 98 8.59 11.57 14.59
N ASP A 99 8.25 10.30 14.44
CA ASP A 99 9.23 9.20 14.45
C ASP A 99 10.19 9.31 13.25
N GLU A 100 9.67 9.58 12.05
CA GLU A 100 10.51 9.82 10.86
C GLU A 100 11.47 10.99 11.07
N ALA A 101 10.99 12.10 11.63
CA ALA A 101 11.81 13.27 11.86
C ALA A 101 12.91 13.02 12.90
N ASN A 102 12.60 12.28 13.97
CA ASN A 102 13.59 11.87 14.96
C ASN A 102 14.67 10.98 14.34
N CYS A 103 14.25 9.99 13.56
CA CYS A 103 15.12 9.08 12.80
C CYS A 103 16.05 9.88 11.87
N VAL A 104 15.50 10.76 11.03
CA VAL A 104 16.28 11.63 10.13
C VAL A 104 17.26 12.51 10.91
N CYS A 105 16.84 13.13 12.02
CA CYS A 105 17.74 13.96 12.82
C CYS A 105 18.88 13.14 13.44
N ALA A 106 18.62 11.91 13.88
CA ALA A 106 19.63 11.02 14.44
C ALA A 106 20.64 10.57 13.36
N MET A 107 20.14 10.18 12.19
CA MET A 107 21.02 9.81 11.06
C MET A 107 21.87 10.98 10.59
N LYS A 108 21.30 12.21 10.52
CA LYS A 108 22.10 13.39 10.17
C LYS A 108 23.28 13.65 11.10
N LYS A 109 23.13 13.33 12.38
CA LYS A 109 24.22 13.43 13.37
C LYS A 109 25.28 12.35 13.18
N LYS A 110 24.88 11.16 12.74
CA LYS A 110 25.75 9.99 12.62
C LYS A 110 26.47 9.91 11.27
N TYR A 111 25.80 10.29 10.18
CA TYR A 111 26.23 10.07 8.80
C TYR A 111 26.33 11.38 7.97
N ALA A 112 26.31 12.55 8.63
CA ALA A 112 26.28 13.87 7.99
C ALA A 112 25.01 14.10 7.13
N GLU A 113 25.10 14.72 5.95
CA GLU A 113 23.90 15.05 5.15
C GLU A 113 23.31 13.88 4.36
N ASP A 114 23.99 12.73 4.29
CA ASP A 114 23.50 11.55 3.61
C ASP A 114 22.46 10.81 4.47
N ILE A 115 21.26 10.60 3.91
CA ILE A 115 20.16 9.90 4.57
C ILE A 115 19.67 8.78 3.65
N PRO A 116 20.31 7.60 3.69
CA PRO A 116 20.12 6.57 2.68
C PRO A 116 18.66 6.12 2.52
N PHE A 117 17.86 6.11 3.59
CA PHE A 117 16.50 5.57 3.51
C PHE A 117 15.47 6.52 2.88
N THR A 118 15.71 7.84 2.85
CA THR A 118 14.70 8.79 2.33
C THR A 118 14.56 8.74 0.81
N ASP A 119 15.59 8.26 0.12
CA ASP A 119 15.63 8.11 -1.33
C ASP A 119 15.10 6.75 -1.82
N HIS A 120 14.85 5.81 -0.89
CA HIS A 120 14.28 4.51 -1.18
C HIS A 120 12.78 4.46 -0.79
N PRO A 121 11.84 4.71 -1.73
CA PRO A 121 10.42 4.86 -1.41
C PRO A 121 9.82 3.62 -0.74
N TYR A 122 10.20 2.41 -1.14
CA TYR A 122 9.72 1.16 -0.51
C TYR A 122 10.20 1.01 0.93
N THR A 123 11.48 1.25 1.20
CA THR A 123 12.05 1.23 2.55
C THR A 123 11.42 2.31 3.44
N ARG A 124 11.27 3.53 2.92
CA ARG A 124 10.61 4.63 3.62
C ARG A 124 9.14 4.33 3.90
N LEU A 125 8.42 3.72 2.95
CA LEU A 125 7.03 3.31 3.13
C LEU A 125 6.90 2.24 4.22
N LEU A 126 7.78 1.24 4.22
CA LEU A 126 7.78 0.20 5.26
C LEU A 126 8.00 0.80 6.65
N ALA A 127 8.98 1.70 6.80
CA ALA A 127 9.17 2.41 8.08
C ALA A 127 7.91 3.21 8.48
N ARG A 128 7.28 3.91 7.53
CA ARG A 128 6.01 4.62 7.77
C ARG A 128 4.85 3.70 8.12
N VAL A 129 4.77 2.49 7.59
CA VAL A 129 3.76 1.48 7.97
C VAL A 129 3.88 1.18 9.46
N TYR A 130 5.09 0.92 9.96
CA TYR A 130 5.33 0.61 11.37
C TYR A 130 5.15 1.81 12.30
N TRP A 131 5.55 3.02 11.90
CA TRP A 131 5.25 4.23 12.67
C TRP A 131 3.74 4.53 12.71
N THR A 132 3.07 4.40 11.56
CA THR A 132 1.62 4.64 11.45
C THR A 132 0.84 3.62 12.29
N ARG A 133 1.26 2.35 12.33
CA ARG A 133 0.68 1.28 13.15
C ARG A 133 0.47 1.69 14.61
N LYS A 134 1.38 2.48 15.20
CA LYS A 134 1.27 2.98 16.59
C LYS A 134 0.07 3.92 16.82
N SER A 135 -0.43 4.55 15.76
CA SER A 135 -1.49 5.57 15.81
C SER A 135 -2.83 5.11 15.25
N ARG A 136 -2.92 3.87 14.74
CA ARG A 136 -4.10 3.33 14.06
C ARG A 136 -4.77 2.22 14.88
N PRO A 137 -6.09 2.02 14.74
CA PRO A 137 -6.78 0.88 15.36
C PRO A 137 -6.18 -0.47 14.93
N ALA A 138 -6.18 -1.44 15.86
CA ALA A 138 -5.63 -2.78 15.62
C ALA A 138 -6.21 -3.47 14.38
N LEU A 139 -7.51 -3.27 14.11
CA LEU A 139 -8.17 -3.82 12.92
C LEU A 139 -7.48 -3.39 11.62
N GLN A 140 -7.08 -2.12 11.50
CA GLN A 140 -6.43 -1.62 10.28
C GLN A 140 -5.06 -2.25 10.05
N TRP A 141 -4.31 -2.53 11.13
CA TRP A 141 -3.06 -3.28 11.01
C TRP A 141 -3.30 -4.73 10.59
N ARG A 142 -4.31 -5.41 11.17
CA ARG A 142 -4.63 -6.80 10.78
C ARG A 142 -4.96 -6.91 9.29
N LEU A 143 -5.71 -5.95 8.75
CA LEU A 143 -6.01 -5.91 7.32
C LEU A 143 -4.72 -5.84 6.46
N VAL A 144 -3.71 -5.07 6.88
CA VAL A 144 -2.39 -5.01 6.20
C VAL A 144 -1.62 -6.33 6.36
N ASP A 145 -1.55 -6.87 7.57
CA ASP A 145 -0.81 -8.11 7.87
C ASP A 145 -1.44 -9.36 7.24
N GLN A 146 -2.72 -9.27 6.85
CA GLN A 146 -3.42 -10.35 6.15
C GLN A 146 -3.33 -10.23 4.62
N LEU A 147 -2.65 -9.23 4.04
CA LEU A 147 -2.48 -9.13 2.59
C LEU A 147 -1.68 -10.31 2.02
N CYS A 148 -1.94 -10.67 0.76
CA CYS A 148 -1.19 -11.73 0.08
C CYS A 148 0.26 -11.27 -0.17
N CYS A 149 1.25 -12.15 -0.04
CA CYS A 149 2.66 -11.78 -0.29
C CYS A 149 3.36 -12.61 -1.35
N HIS A 150 2.72 -13.68 -1.86
CA HIS A 150 3.29 -14.63 -2.82
C HIS A 150 4.75 -15.07 -2.54
N TRP A 151 5.19 -15.01 -1.28
CA TRP A 151 6.58 -15.26 -0.90
C TRP A 151 7.17 -16.58 -1.43
N PRO A 152 6.43 -17.72 -1.42
CA PRO A 152 6.94 -18.96 -2.00
C PRO A 152 7.26 -18.88 -3.50
N ALA A 153 6.63 -17.96 -4.24
CA ALA A 153 6.84 -17.76 -5.67
C ALA A 153 7.97 -16.75 -6.00
N PHE A 154 8.53 -16.06 -5.00
CA PHE A 154 9.64 -15.13 -5.23
C PHE A 154 10.93 -15.91 -5.57
N SER A 155 11.73 -15.36 -6.49
CA SER A 155 13.10 -15.84 -6.71
C SER A 155 13.97 -15.55 -5.48
N ASP A 156 15.11 -16.24 -5.37
CA ASP A 156 16.01 -16.04 -4.23
C ASP A 156 16.66 -14.66 -4.25
N GLU A 157 16.91 -14.10 -5.44
CA GLU A 157 17.35 -12.71 -5.61
C GLU A 157 16.32 -11.73 -5.04
N LYS A 158 15.04 -11.89 -5.42
CA LYS A 158 13.96 -11.03 -4.92
C LYS A 158 13.80 -11.15 -3.41
N LYS A 159 13.89 -12.37 -2.85
CA LYS A 159 13.87 -12.57 -1.38
C LYS A 159 15.04 -11.84 -0.70
N ALA A 160 16.25 -11.94 -1.25
CA ALA A 160 17.42 -11.25 -0.70
C ALA A 160 17.28 -9.72 -0.75
N GLU A 161 16.74 -9.18 -1.84
CA GLU A 161 16.43 -7.75 -1.97
C GLU A 161 15.41 -7.29 -0.91
N MET A 162 14.34 -8.07 -0.70
CA MET A 162 13.33 -7.79 0.32
C MET A 162 13.92 -7.78 1.73
N VAL A 163 14.76 -8.76 2.08
CA VAL A 163 15.45 -8.83 3.38
C VAL A 163 16.36 -7.61 3.57
N LYS A 164 17.12 -7.21 2.53
CA LYS A 164 17.98 -6.02 2.58
C LYS A 164 17.16 -4.75 2.79
N ALA A 165 16.08 -4.57 2.03
CA ALA A 165 15.22 -3.40 2.13
C ALA A 165 14.49 -3.32 3.49
N ALA A 166 14.02 -4.46 4.01
CA ALA A 166 13.45 -4.57 5.35
C ALA A 166 14.49 -4.26 6.45
N GLY A 167 15.73 -4.73 6.30
CA GLY A 167 16.85 -4.42 7.18
C GLY A 167 17.15 -2.92 7.27
N MET A 168 17.10 -2.20 6.14
CA MET A 168 17.25 -0.75 6.12
C MET A 168 16.11 -0.03 6.86
N ALA A 169 14.86 -0.46 6.68
CA ALA A 169 13.71 0.11 7.39
C ALA A 169 13.76 -0.21 8.89
N ARG A 170 14.22 -1.41 9.25
CA ARG A 170 14.45 -1.83 10.64
C ARG A 170 15.49 -0.96 11.31
N ALA A 171 16.62 -0.73 10.66
CA ALA A 171 17.65 0.19 11.16
C ALA A 171 17.08 1.60 11.38
N ALA A 172 16.21 2.08 10.48
CA ALA A 172 15.50 3.35 10.65
C ALA A 172 14.60 3.36 11.91
N LEU A 173 13.92 2.26 12.22
CA LEU A 173 13.13 2.11 13.45
C LEU A 173 14.03 2.13 14.70
N SER A 174 15.22 1.54 14.65
CA SER A 174 16.19 1.47 15.76
C SER A 174 16.87 2.81 16.09
N PHE A 175 16.78 3.83 15.22
CA PHE A 175 17.18 5.20 15.57
C PHE A 175 16.17 5.92 16.48
N ALA A 176 15.04 5.28 16.82
CA ALA A 176 14.22 5.65 17.97
C ALA A 176 14.90 5.17 19.27
N PRO A 177 14.80 5.93 20.39
CA PRO A 177 15.52 5.58 21.61
C PRO A 177 15.12 4.17 22.09
N PRO A 178 16.08 3.31 22.43
CA PRO A 178 15.77 2.01 23.02
C PRO A 178 15.05 2.23 24.35
N SER A 179 13.95 1.52 24.57
CA SER A 179 13.50 1.25 25.93
C SER A 179 14.49 0.26 26.53
N ASP A 180 15.12 0.62 27.64
CA ASP A 180 16.00 -0.27 28.39
C ASP A 180 15.31 -1.62 28.64
N GLU A 181 15.94 -2.72 28.20
CA GLU A 181 16.20 -3.93 28.99
C GLU A 181 16.47 -5.19 28.11
N HIS A 182 17.54 -5.90 28.52
CA HIS A 182 17.76 -7.35 28.47
C HIS A 182 18.15 -8.11 27.19
N ARG A 183 18.79 -9.25 27.49
CA ARG A 183 19.72 -10.08 26.71
C ARG A 183 19.08 -11.07 25.72
N ASP A 184 17.81 -10.89 25.37
CA ASP A 184 17.12 -11.63 24.29
C ASP A 184 16.94 -10.75 23.03
N ALA A 185 17.77 -9.71 22.90
CA ALA A 185 17.66 -8.70 21.84
C ALA A 185 17.87 -9.27 20.42
N ILE A 186 18.72 -10.30 20.25
CA ILE A 186 19.04 -10.85 18.92
C ILE A 186 17.84 -11.61 18.33
N GLU A 187 17.18 -12.45 19.11
CA GLU A 187 16.00 -13.20 18.64
C GLU A 187 14.83 -12.24 18.33
N LEU A 188 14.63 -11.22 19.16
CA LEU A 188 13.66 -10.15 18.90
C LEU A 188 13.99 -9.34 17.63
N GLU A 189 15.28 -9.15 17.34
CA GLU A 189 15.74 -8.48 16.12
C GLU A 189 15.51 -9.33 14.87
N GLU A 190 15.77 -10.64 14.92
CA GLU A 190 15.56 -11.56 13.80
C GLU A 190 14.07 -11.73 13.51
N GLU A 191 13.23 -11.89 14.54
CA GLU A 191 11.79 -12.04 14.37
C GLU A 191 11.16 -10.75 13.82
N MET A 192 11.61 -9.58 14.27
CA MET A 192 11.18 -8.30 13.71
C MET A 192 11.63 -8.14 12.24
N LEU A 193 12.86 -8.54 11.91
CA LEU A 193 13.33 -8.49 10.52
C LEU A 193 12.48 -9.38 9.62
N LYS A 194 12.14 -10.59 10.08
CA LYS A 194 11.28 -11.53 9.38
C LYS A 194 9.86 -10.96 9.20
N GLU A 195 9.26 -10.40 10.25
CA GLU A 195 7.95 -9.73 10.18
C GLU A 195 7.97 -8.58 9.15
N MET A 196 8.99 -7.73 9.20
CA MET A 196 9.15 -6.60 8.29
C MET A 196 9.37 -7.05 6.85
N THR A 197 10.12 -8.14 6.64
CA THR A 197 10.34 -8.74 5.31
C THR A 197 9.03 -9.25 4.73
N MET A 198 8.23 -9.98 5.53
CA MET A 198 6.92 -10.45 5.09
C MET A 198 5.97 -9.28 4.82
N THR A 199 5.99 -8.23 5.65
CA THR A 199 5.21 -7.01 5.43
C THR A 199 5.62 -6.30 4.15
N LEU A 200 6.92 -6.25 3.82
CA LEU A 200 7.40 -5.66 2.57
C LEU A 200 6.95 -6.48 1.36
N ALA A 201 7.01 -7.81 1.42
CA ALA A 201 6.49 -8.68 0.36
C ALA A 201 4.98 -8.49 0.15
N ARG A 202 4.21 -8.25 1.22
CA ARG A 202 2.79 -7.84 1.10
C ARG A 202 2.64 -6.48 0.41
N ILE A 203 3.46 -5.50 0.75
CA ILE A 203 3.44 -4.18 0.11
C ILE A 203 3.82 -4.29 -1.38
N ASP A 204 4.74 -5.17 -1.73
CA ASP A 204 5.14 -5.42 -3.12
C ASP A 204 3.97 -5.93 -3.97
N CYS A 205 3.20 -6.90 -3.46
CA CYS A 205 2.07 -7.48 -4.19
C CYS A 205 0.78 -6.63 -4.17
N ASN A 206 0.62 -5.70 -3.22
CA ASN A 206 -0.68 -5.03 -2.98
C ASN A 206 -0.58 -3.50 -2.90
N GLY A 207 0.62 -2.95 -2.89
CA GLY A 207 0.82 -1.51 -2.85
C GLY A 207 0.35 -0.88 -4.15
N LEU A 208 -0.22 0.32 -4.04
CA LEU A 208 -0.79 1.02 -5.17
C LEU A 208 -0.03 2.32 -5.43
N THR A 209 0.29 2.55 -6.70
CA THR A 209 0.78 3.85 -7.17
C THR A 209 -0.32 4.88 -7.02
N ILE A 210 -0.05 5.90 -6.21
CA ILE A 210 -0.94 7.02 -6.02
C ILE A 210 -0.69 8.01 -7.16
N CYS A 211 -1.76 8.38 -7.84
CA CYS A 211 -1.73 9.32 -8.96
C CYS A 211 -2.34 10.67 -8.56
N GLY A 212 -1.70 11.76 -8.98
CA GLY A 212 -2.23 13.11 -8.87
C GLY A 212 -3.14 13.48 -10.05
N GLU A 213 -3.28 14.79 -10.26
CA GLU A 213 -3.97 15.34 -11.44
C GLU A 213 -3.39 14.78 -12.75
N GLY A 214 -4.26 14.51 -13.72
CA GLY A 214 -3.84 13.94 -15.02
C GLY A 214 -3.28 12.52 -14.94
N GLN A 215 -3.55 11.77 -13.88
CA GLN A 215 -3.01 10.40 -13.66
C GLN A 215 -1.48 10.35 -13.54
N VAL A 216 -0.84 11.48 -13.19
CA VAL A 216 0.62 11.52 -12.98
C VAL A 216 0.97 10.72 -11.72
N PRO A 217 1.87 9.73 -11.78
CA PRO A 217 2.34 9.03 -10.60
C PRO A 217 3.07 9.98 -9.64
N ILE A 218 2.63 10.02 -8.38
CA ILE A 218 3.20 10.92 -7.37
C ILE A 218 3.83 10.20 -6.18
N GLY A 219 3.47 8.93 -5.97
CA GLY A 219 3.93 8.18 -4.83
C GLY A 219 3.32 6.78 -4.76
N PHE A 220 3.49 6.14 -3.62
CA PHE A 220 3.07 4.76 -3.38
C PHE A 220 2.40 4.64 -2.01
N GLY A 221 1.37 3.81 -1.89
CA GLY A 221 0.61 3.66 -0.66
C GLY A 221 -0.01 2.28 -0.47
N VAL A 222 -0.45 2.02 0.76
CA VAL A 222 -1.06 0.75 1.17
C VAL A 222 -2.54 0.96 1.45
N PHE A 223 -3.39 0.21 0.76
CA PHE A 223 -4.86 0.31 0.79
C PHE A 223 -5.45 -1.09 0.96
N PRO A 224 -5.48 -1.62 2.19
CA PRO A 224 -5.73 -3.05 2.39
C PRO A 224 -7.13 -3.52 2.00
N LEU A 225 -8.17 -2.66 2.07
CA LEU A 225 -9.49 -3.04 1.56
C LEU A 225 -9.54 -2.96 0.03
N ALA A 226 -8.95 -1.93 -0.57
CA ALA A 226 -8.89 -1.78 -2.01
C ALA A 226 -8.13 -2.92 -2.69
N ALA A 227 -7.07 -3.42 -2.04
CA ALA A 227 -6.28 -4.56 -2.50
C ALA A 227 -7.06 -5.89 -2.59
N LEU A 228 -8.28 -5.96 -2.04
CA LEU A 228 -9.17 -7.11 -2.22
C LEU A 228 -9.88 -7.12 -3.58
N ALA A 229 -9.85 -6.05 -4.36
CA ALA A 229 -10.44 -6.04 -5.71
C ALA A 229 -9.52 -6.75 -6.69
N ASN A 230 -9.96 -7.89 -7.23
CA ASN A 230 -9.19 -8.66 -8.18
C ASN A 230 -9.07 -8.02 -9.57
N HIS A 231 -8.13 -8.54 -10.34
CA HIS A 231 -7.95 -8.18 -11.74
C HIS A 231 -9.10 -8.65 -12.67
N SER A 232 -9.40 -7.84 -13.68
CA SER A 232 -10.08 -8.24 -14.91
C SER A 232 -9.58 -7.40 -16.09
N CYS A 233 -9.35 -8.03 -17.25
CA CYS A 233 -9.12 -7.33 -18.52
C CYS A 233 -10.39 -6.62 -19.05
N ASN A 234 -11.55 -6.90 -18.48
CA ASN A 234 -12.81 -6.18 -18.70
C ASN A 234 -13.40 -5.78 -17.34
N PRO A 235 -12.80 -4.79 -16.66
CA PRO A 235 -13.16 -4.46 -15.29
C PRO A 235 -14.50 -3.74 -15.20
N ASN A 236 -15.15 -3.84 -14.04
CA ASN A 236 -16.39 -3.09 -13.76
C ASN A 236 -16.17 -1.84 -12.90
N CYS A 237 -14.94 -1.63 -12.40
CA CYS A 237 -14.54 -0.44 -11.68
C CYS A 237 -13.24 0.18 -12.22
N VAL A 238 -13.11 1.50 -12.02
CA VAL A 238 -11.87 2.25 -12.24
C VAL A 238 -11.37 2.83 -10.92
N GLN A 239 -10.05 2.81 -10.75
CA GLN A 239 -9.35 3.40 -9.61
C GLN A 239 -9.03 4.87 -9.87
N THR A 240 -9.29 5.72 -8.88
CA THR A 240 -8.92 7.13 -8.89
C THR A 240 -8.43 7.56 -7.51
N PHE A 241 -7.72 8.69 -7.43
CA PHE A 241 -7.23 9.24 -6.18
C PHE A 241 -7.62 10.71 -6.03
N VAL A 242 -7.86 11.12 -4.79
CA VAL A 242 -7.85 12.53 -4.37
C VAL A 242 -6.86 12.64 -3.22
N GLY A 243 -5.66 13.12 -3.51
CA GLY A 243 -4.56 13.07 -2.57
C GLY A 243 -4.24 11.63 -2.16
N ARG A 244 -4.18 11.37 -0.84
CA ARG A 244 -3.90 10.04 -0.28
C ARG A 244 -5.09 9.08 -0.24
N ARG A 245 -6.25 9.49 -0.74
CA ARG A 245 -7.50 8.74 -0.67
C ARG A 245 -7.80 8.07 -1.99
N LEU A 246 -8.08 6.78 -1.96
CA LEU A 246 -8.46 5.96 -3.10
C LEU A 246 -9.99 5.91 -3.25
N PHE A 247 -10.44 5.88 -4.49
CA PHE A 247 -11.82 5.62 -4.86
C PHE A 247 -11.90 4.56 -5.97
N TYR A 248 -12.79 3.59 -5.79
CA TYR A 248 -13.30 2.78 -6.90
C TYR A 248 -14.64 3.34 -7.37
N ARG A 249 -14.76 3.58 -8.67
CA ARG A 249 -16.00 4.02 -9.31
C ARG A 249 -16.44 3.02 -10.35
N SER A 250 -17.72 2.69 -10.36
CA SER A 250 -18.27 1.75 -11.34
C SER A 250 -18.28 2.35 -12.74
N VAL A 251 -17.84 1.58 -13.75
CA VAL A 251 -17.86 2.00 -15.17
C VAL A 251 -19.08 1.47 -15.93
N ARG A 252 -19.81 0.54 -15.30
CA ARG A 252 -21.10 -0.01 -15.72
C ARG A 252 -21.92 -0.37 -14.48
N ASP A 253 -23.17 -0.76 -14.67
CA ASP A 253 -23.97 -1.34 -13.59
C ASP A 253 -23.31 -2.65 -13.09
N ILE A 254 -23.39 -2.88 -11.78
CA ILE A 254 -22.87 -4.07 -11.08
C ILE A 254 -24.05 -4.69 -10.32
N GLU A 255 -24.31 -5.96 -10.59
CA GLU A 255 -25.42 -6.70 -9.98
C GLU A 255 -25.08 -7.23 -8.58
N ILE A 256 -26.11 -7.56 -7.80
CA ILE A 256 -25.94 -8.18 -6.48
C ILE A 256 -25.18 -9.50 -6.64
N GLY A 257 -24.14 -9.72 -5.86
CA GLY A 257 -23.30 -10.92 -5.94
C GLY A 257 -22.24 -10.86 -7.03
N GLU A 258 -22.18 -9.80 -7.83
CA GLU A 258 -21.11 -9.62 -8.81
C GLU A 258 -19.80 -9.15 -8.12
N GLU A 259 -18.67 -9.68 -8.57
CA GLU A 259 -17.35 -9.29 -8.07
C GLU A 259 -16.91 -7.95 -8.63
N VAL A 260 -16.43 -7.10 -7.72
CA VAL A 260 -15.79 -5.84 -8.06
C VAL A 260 -14.38 -6.12 -8.56
N THR A 261 -14.13 -5.72 -9.80
CA THR A 261 -12.84 -5.94 -10.46
C THR A 261 -12.27 -4.63 -11.00
N ILE A 262 -10.95 -4.51 -10.91
CA ILE A 262 -10.17 -3.42 -11.48
C ILE A 262 -9.16 -3.98 -12.49
N THR A 263 -8.44 -3.09 -13.18
CA THR A 263 -7.25 -3.51 -13.95
C THR A 263 -5.99 -3.25 -13.14
N TYR A 264 -5.05 -4.18 -13.17
CA TYR A 264 -3.74 -4.06 -12.50
C TYR A 264 -2.67 -3.56 -13.46
N VAL A 265 -2.87 -3.84 -14.75
CA VAL A 265 -1.94 -3.53 -15.84
C VAL A 265 -2.65 -2.65 -16.88
N PRO A 266 -1.91 -1.91 -17.73
CA PRO A 266 -2.51 -1.07 -18.76
C PRO A 266 -3.33 -1.90 -19.77
N LEU A 267 -4.60 -1.52 -19.98
CA LEU A 267 -5.46 -2.17 -20.97
C LEU A 267 -5.06 -1.83 -22.42
N SER A 268 -4.19 -0.84 -22.61
CA SER A 268 -3.60 -0.48 -23.90
C SER A 268 -2.57 -1.49 -24.42
N SER A 269 -1.93 -2.25 -23.53
CA SER A 269 -0.94 -3.28 -23.89
C SER A 269 -1.63 -4.50 -24.50
N VAL A 270 -0.94 -5.28 -25.34
CA VAL A 270 -1.54 -6.50 -25.92
C VAL A 270 -1.71 -7.60 -24.86
N HIS A 271 -2.57 -8.58 -25.14
CA HIS A 271 -2.89 -9.64 -24.17
C HIS A 271 -1.65 -10.40 -23.67
N THR A 272 -0.69 -10.70 -24.54
CA THR A 272 0.54 -11.42 -24.20
C THR A 272 1.41 -10.64 -23.23
N GLU A 273 1.53 -9.32 -23.41
CA GLU A 273 2.25 -8.42 -22.50
C GLU A 273 1.54 -8.35 -21.15
N ARG A 274 0.22 -8.13 -21.15
CA ARG A 274 -0.57 -8.11 -19.91
C ARG A 274 -0.43 -9.42 -19.13
N ARG A 275 -0.47 -10.57 -19.81
CA ARG A 275 -0.28 -11.88 -19.18
C ARG A 275 1.12 -12.01 -18.58
N ALA A 276 2.16 -11.56 -19.28
CA ALA A 276 3.53 -11.58 -18.77
C ALA A 276 3.67 -10.70 -17.51
N ASP A 277 3.16 -9.47 -17.55
CA ASP A 277 3.18 -8.54 -16.40
C ASP A 277 2.43 -9.11 -15.19
N LEU A 278 1.29 -9.75 -15.41
CA LEU A 278 0.49 -10.37 -14.35
C LEU A 278 1.17 -11.60 -13.74
N LEU A 279 1.84 -12.42 -14.55
CA LEU A 279 2.62 -13.56 -14.07
C LEU A 279 3.83 -13.11 -13.25
N ASP A 280 4.54 -12.08 -13.71
CA ASP A 280 5.76 -11.57 -13.07
C ASP A 280 5.47 -10.84 -11.75
N SER A 281 4.49 -9.93 -11.75
CA SER A 281 4.21 -9.05 -10.61
C SER A 281 3.15 -9.59 -9.64
N PHE A 282 2.22 -10.41 -10.13
CA PHE A 282 1.04 -10.86 -9.35
C PHE A 282 0.86 -12.38 -9.28
N TYR A 283 1.73 -13.15 -9.95
CA TYR A 283 1.83 -14.61 -9.81
C TYR A 283 0.53 -15.37 -10.16
N PHE A 284 -0.27 -14.85 -11.09
CA PHE A 284 -1.44 -15.54 -11.61
C PHE A 284 -1.53 -15.41 -13.13
N ASP A 285 -2.19 -16.38 -13.75
CA ASP A 285 -2.37 -16.44 -15.20
C ASP A 285 -3.79 -16.02 -15.59
N ILE A 286 -3.91 -15.17 -16.61
CA ILE A 286 -5.20 -14.83 -17.25
C ILE A 286 -5.58 -15.77 -18.39
N GLY A 287 -4.76 -16.81 -18.63
CA GLY A 287 -4.91 -17.81 -19.67
C GLY A 287 -4.77 -17.24 -21.08
N ASN A 288 -4.61 -18.08 -22.10
CA ASN A 288 -4.87 -17.63 -23.47
C ASN A 288 -6.39 -17.61 -23.66
N ARG A 289 -7.04 -16.44 -23.68
CA ARG A 289 -8.41 -16.35 -24.20
C ARG A 289 -8.41 -16.59 -25.72
N GLY A 290 -8.20 -17.83 -26.12
CA GLY A 290 -8.55 -18.33 -27.44
C GLY A 290 -10.05 -18.65 -27.44
N ARG A 291 -10.89 -17.65 -27.72
CA ARG A 291 -12.36 -17.76 -27.84
C ARG A 291 -13.06 -18.18 -26.54
N GLU A 292 -14.20 -17.56 -26.27
CA GLU A 292 -15.09 -18.03 -25.21
C GLU A 292 -15.61 -19.42 -25.59
N GLY A 293 -15.45 -20.39 -24.69
CA GLY A 293 -16.00 -21.74 -24.80
C GLY A 293 -14.96 -22.81 -25.10
N GLU A 294 -14.27 -23.30 -24.07
CA GLU A 294 -14.04 -24.73 -23.86
C GLU A 294 -13.35 -24.94 -22.49
N GLU A 295 -13.91 -25.88 -21.74
CA GLU A 295 -13.56 -26.30 -20.39
C GLU A 295 -12.16 -26.94 -20.31
N ALA A 296 -11.51 -26.83 -19.15
CA ALA A 296 -10.56 -27.82 -18.63
C ALA A 296 -10.47 -27.60 -17.11
N GLN A 297 -11.09 -28.47 -16.30
CA GLN A 297 -10.49 -29.67 -15.68
C GLN A 297 -9.41 -29.35 -14.65
#